data_AF-A0A8S4NEE3-F1
#
_entry.id   AF-A0A8S4NEE3-F1
#
_cell.length_a   1.000
_cell.length_b   1.000
_cell.length_c   1.000
_cell.angle_alpha   90.00
_cell.angle_beta   90.00
_cell.angle_gamma   90.00
#
_symmetry.space_group_name_H-M   'P 1'
#
loop_
_entity.id
_entity.type
_entity.pdbx_description
1 polymer ?
#
loop_
_entity_poly.entity_id
_entity_poly.type
_entity_poly.pdbx_seq_one_letter_code
_entity_poly.pdbx_strand_id
1 'polypeptide(L)'
;DNITSAETLYKTVRVLCWIMTSPQNLKNGGSEDVQMGRCMEYLGVVAGDSRDAMGRSRFHCFTPQDHLNGFYPDWYYKYDAYGAKDGPGNMSDYAISFHYVDPKMMYHLEFFTYHLRPYGIITGSQDLNAKTSLKIDNPIHET
;
A
#
# COMPACT_ATOMS: atom_id res chain seq x y z
N ASP A 1 -34.38 -5.89 3.96
CA ASP A 1 -33.43 -5.76 2.84
C ASP A 1 -32.01 -6.02 3.33
N ASN A 2 -31.54 -7.26 3.22
CA ASN A 2 -30.19 -7.65 3.66
C ASN A 2 -29.24 -7.51 2.48
N ILE A 3 -28.67 -6.31 2.32
CA ILE A 3 -27.57 -6.07 1.38
C ILE A 3 -26.37 -6.88 1.88
N THR A 4 -25.91 -7.80 1.04
CA THR A 4 -24.76 -8.66 1.38
C THR A 4 -23.49 -7.83 1.49
N SER A 5 -22.50 -8.31 2.23
CA SER A 5 -21.18 -7.65 2.28
C SER A 5 -20.60 -7.45 0.87
N ALA A 6 -20.86 -8.38 -0.06
CA ALA A 6 -20.46 -8.26 -1.47
C ALA A 6 -21.18 -7.11 -2.20
N GLU A 7 -22.47 -6.90 -1.98
CA GLU A 7 -23.22 -5.80 -2.59
C GLU A 7 -22.86 -4.44 -1.98
N THR A 8 -22.60 -4.39 -0.67
CA THR A 8 -22.05 -3.19 -0.04
C THR A 8 -20.68 -2.87 -0.63
N LEU A 9 -19.78 -3.87 -0.72
CA LEU A 9 -18.46 -3.70 -1.34
C LEU A 9 -18.59 -3.28 -2.81
N TYR A 10 -19.51 -3.84 -3.59
CA TYR A 10 -19.76 -3.42 -4.97
C TYR A 10 -20.17 -1.94 -5.07
N LYS A 11 -20.97 -1.44 -4.12
CA LYS A 11 -21.42 -0.04 -4.08
C LYS A 11 -20.35 0.92 -3.54
N THR A 12 -19.48 0.46 -2.64
CA THR A 12 -18.53 1.33 -1.92
C THR A 12 -17.10 1.23 -2.45
N VAL A 13 -16.71 0.09 -3.00
CA VAL A 13 -15.33 -0.21 -3.42
C VAL A 13 -15.22 -0.08 -4.93
N ARG A 14 -14.63 1.03 -5.36
CA ARG A 14 -14.14 1.18 -6.74
C ARG A 14 -12.71 0.64 -6.80
N VAL A 15 -12.52 -0.68 -6.72
CA VAL A 15 -11.23 -1.29 -7.09
C VAL A 15 -11.21 -1.36 -8.62
N LEU A 16 -10.49 -0.40 -9.21
CA LEU A 16 -10.31 -0.30 -10.64
C LEU A 16 -9.22 -1.29 -11.05
N CYS A 17 -9.60 -2.36 -11.73
CA CYS A 17 -8.65 -3.14 -12.51
C CYS A 17 -8.14 -2.25 -13.66
N TRP A 18 -6.84 -2.23 -13.79
CA TRP A 18 -6.04 -1.56 -14.81
C TRP A 18 -6.71 -1.58 -16.20
N ILE A 19 -7.07 -0.38 -16.67
CA ILE A 19 -7.20 0.15 -18.04
C ILE A 19 -8.38 1.14 -18.04
N MET A 20 -8.08 2.42 -17.83
CA MET A 20 -8.94 3.51 -18.30
C MET A 20 -8.13 4.45 -19.20
N THR A 21 -7.93 4.03 -20.45
CA THR A 21 -7.51 4.95 -21.51
C THR A 21 -8.76 5.42 -22.26
N SER A 22 -9.23 6.64 -21.94
CA SER A 22 -10.21 7.34 -22.78
C SER A 22 -9.50 7.93 -24.02
N PRO A 23 -10.14 7.93 -25.23
CA PRO A 23 -9.63 8.60 -26.42
C PRO A 23 -9.29 10.09 -26.24
N GLN A 24 -9.92 10.77 -25.25
CA GLN A 24 -9.63 12.17 -24.96
C GLN A 24 -8.29 12.37 -24.22
N ASN A 25 -7.85 11.38 -23.44
CA ASN A 25 -6.59 11.45 -22.67
C ASN A 25 -5.36 11.04 -23.48
N LEU A 26 -5.55 10.36 -24.61
CA LEU A 26 -4.49 9.96 -25.56
C LEU A 26 -3.83 11.15 -26.27
N LYS A 27 -4.46 12.32 -26.30
CA LYS A 27 -4.02 13.45 -27.14
C LYS A 27 -3.27 14.56 -26.40
N ASN A 28 -3.26 14.56 -25.06
CA ASN A 28 -2.79 15.73 -24.29
C ASN A 28 -1.37 15.61 -23.73
N GLY A 29 -0.73 14.44 -23.83
CA GLY A 29 0.57 14.21 -23.19
C GLY A 29 0.51 14.29 -21.65
N GLY A 30 1.52 13.74 -21.00
CA GLY A 30 1.64 13.67 -19.54
C GLY A 30 1.66 12.25 -18.99
N SER A 31 2.08 12.10 -17.73
CA SER A 31 2.19 10.80 -17.07
C SER A 31 0.81 10.16 -16.88
N GLU A 32 0.72 8.86 -17.18
CA GLU A 32 -0.53 8.10 -17.17
C GLU A 32 -1.20 8.10 -15.79
N ASP A 33 -0.41 7.91 -14.74
CA ASP A 33 -0.80 7.96 -13.33
C ASP A 33 -1.40 9.31 -12.91
N VAL A 34 -0.81 10.43 -13.35
CA VAL A 34 -1.32 11.78 -13.09
C VAL A 34 -2.68 11.98 -13.76
N GLN A 35 -2.85 11.52 -15.00
CA GLN A 35 -4.14 11.64 -15.69
C GLN A 35 -5.20 10.73 -15.07
N MET A 36 -4.81 9.53 -14.62
CA MET A 36 -5.69 8.64 -13.87
C MET A 36 -6.20 9.31 -12.59
N GLY A 37 -5.30 9.92 -11.81
CA GLY A 37 -5.63 10.64 -10.59
C GLY A 37 -6.62 11.78 -10.84
N ARG A 38 -6.40 12.58 -11.90
CA ARG A 38 -7.31 13.67 -12.30
C ARG A 38 -8.70 13.16 -12.68
N CYS A 39 -8.77 12.06 -13.43
CA CYS A 39 -10.05 11.46 -13.79
C CYS A 39 -10.79 10.93 -12.55
N MET A 40 -10.08 10.31 -11.61
CA MET A 40 -10.65 9.87 -10.34
C MET A 40 -11.19 11.04 -9.53
N GLU A 41 -10.42 12.12 -9.41
CA GLU A 41 -10.84 13.35 -8.72
C GLU A 41 -12.09 13.98 -9.38
N TYR A 42 -12.12 14.06 -10.71
CA TYR A 42 -13.29 14.55 -11.47
C TYR A 42 -14.57 13.73 -11.20
N LEU A 43 -14.41 12.42 -10.97
CA LEU A 43 -15.50 11.50 -10.62
C LEU A 43 -15.84 11.50 -9.10
N GLY A 44 -15.27 12.45 -8.34
CA GLY A 44 -15.46 12.58 -6.90
C GLY A 44 -14.84 11.45 -6.07
N VAL A 45 -13.86 10.73 -6.64
CA VAL A 45 -13.11 9.71 -5.88
C VAL A 45 -12.05 10.40 -5.03
N VAL A 46 -12.05 10.08 -3.74
CA VAL A 46 -11.07 10.59 -2.79
C VAL A 46 -9.94 9.57 -2.63
N ALA A 47 -8.69 10.04 -2.65
CA ALA A 47 -7.54 9.19 -2.38
C ALA A 47 -7.56 8.69 -0.92
N GLY A 48 -7.35 7.38 -0.72
CA GLY A 48 -7.23 6.78 0.60
C GLY A 48 -5.79 6.78 1.11
N ASP A 49 -5.61 6.82 2.43
CA ASP A 49 -4.30 6.63 3.06
C ASP A 49 -3.91 5.14 2.96
N SER A 50 -2.82 4.87 2.26
CA SER A 50 -2.32 3.51 2.04
C SER A 50 -1.23 3.11 3.03
N ARG A 51 -0.87 3.96 4.00
CA ARG A 51 0.13 3.63 5.02
C ARG A 51 -0.40 2.62 6.03
N ASP A 52 0.50 2.04 6.82
CA ASP A 52 0.11 1.16 7.93
C ASP A 52 -0.36 1.96 9.16
N ALA A 53 -0.74 1.26 10.24
CA ALA A 53 -1.22 1.87 11.48
C ALA A 53 -0.16 2.77 12.18
N MET A 54 1.11 2.64 11.81
CA MET A 54 2.22 3.46 12.31
C MET A 54 2.55 4.62 11.35
N GLY A 55 1.83 4.76 10.23
CA GLY A 55 2.07 5.78 9.22
C GLY A 55 3.26 5.47 8.30
N ARG A 56 3.66 4.19 8.17
CA ARG A 56 4.76 3.76 7.29
C ARG A 56 4.27 3.37 5.89
N SER A 57 5.09 3.59 4.87
CA SER A 57 4.74 3.33 3.47
C SER A 57 4.59 1.84 3.17
N ARG A 58 3.62 1.49 2.30
CA ARG A 58 3.40 0.12 1.81
C ARG A 58 3.59 -0.03 0.29
N PHE A 59 3.40 1.03 -0.49
CA PHE A 59 3.63 1.05 -1.94
C PHE A 59 4.81 1.98 -2.24
N HIS A 60 5.80 1.49 -2.98
CA HIS A 60 7.10 2.15 -3.12
C HIS A 60 7.44 2.42 -4.60
N CYS A 61 7.76 3.67 -4.91
CA CYS A 61 8.09 4.11 -6.28
C CYS A 61 9.57 3.89 -6.64
N PHE A 62 10.37 3.36 -5.72
CA PHE A 62 11.78 3.03 -5.93
C PHE A 62 12.10 1.62 -5.42
N THR A 63 13.36 1.22 -5.59
CA THR A 63 13.82 -0.09 -5.13
C THR A 63 13.79 -0.17 -3.60
N PRO A 64 13.75 -1.38 -3.01
CA PRO A 64 13.87 -1.54 -1.56
C PRO A 64 15.12 -0.83 -1.01
N GLN A 65 16.24 -0.92 -1.75
CA GLN A 65 17.50 -0.31 -1.37
C GLN A 65 17.40 1.22 -1.28
N ASP A 66 16.76 1.88 -2.24
CA ASP A 66 16.64 3.35 -2.24
C ASP A 66 15.79 3.83 -1.05
N HIS A 67 14.72 3.11 -0.73
CA HIS A 67 13.88 3.44 0.42
C HIS A 67 14.58 3.19 1.76
N LEU A 68 15.41 2.14 1.86
CA LEU A 68 16.22 1.86 3.04
C LEU A 68 17.36 2.88 3.21
N ASN A 69 17.96 3.33 2.12
CA ASN A 69 19.09 4.26 2.13
C ASN A 69 18.67 5.73 2.18
N GLY A 70 17.44 6.05 1.77
CA GLY A 70 16.91 7.42 1.79
C GLY A 70 17.28 8.31 0.63
N PHE A 71 17.78 7.73 -0.46
CA PHE A 71 18.16 8.51 -1.63
C PHE A 71 16.97 8.66 -2.57
N TYR A 72 16.22 9.74 -2.38
CA TYR A 72 15.17 10.13 -3.31
C TYR A 72 15.55 11.40 -4.09
N PRO A 73 15.15 11.50 -5.36
CA PRO A 73 15.28 12.74 -6.11
C PRO A 73 14.37 13.83 -5.52
N ASP A 74 14.80 15.09 -5.55
CA ASP A 74 14.09 16.23 -4.94
C ASP A 74 12.61 16.33 -5.31
N TRP A 75 12.26 15.97 -6.55
CA TRP A 75 10.88 15.99 -7.00
C TRP A 75 10.00 15.07 -6.16
N TYR A 76 10.50 13.92 -5.69
CA TYR A 76 9.70 12.94 -4.96
C TYR A 76 9.16 13.50 -3.65
N TYR A 77 9.96 14.26 -2.90
CA TYR A 77 9.54 14.92 -1.67
C TYR A 77 8.38 15.90 -1.88
N LYS A 78 8.24 16.46 -3.09
CA LYS A 78 7.13 17.36 -3.45
C LYS A 78 5.85 16.61 -3.83
N TYR A 79 5.99 15.42 -4.44
CA TYR A 79 4.84 14.65 -4.93
C TYR A 79 4.29 13.66 -3.90
N ASP A 80 5.09 13.24 -2.93
CA ASP A 80 4.61 12.39 -1.84
C ASP A 80 3.63 13.16 -0.93
N ALA A 81 2.43 12.62 -0.78
CA ALA A 81 1.34 13.28 -0.04
C ALA A 81 1.65 13.48 1.46
N TYR A 82 2.64 12.76 2.00
CA TYR A 82 2.98 12.76 3.42
C TYR A 82 4.41 13.25 3.69
N GLY A 83 5.07 13.80 2.67
CA GLY A 83 6.44 14.29 2.72
C GLY A 83 7.42 13.14 2.87
N ALA A 84 7.80 12.53 1.73
CA ALA A 84 8.62 11.33 1.62
C ALA A 84 9.65 11.22 2.75
N LYS A 85 9.57 10.12 3.51
CA LYS A 85 10.44 9.85 4.64
C LYS A 85 11.34 8.66 4.31
N ASP A 86 12.59 8.73 4.74
CA ASP A 86 13.63 7.78 4.43
C ASP A 86 13.98 6.84 5.59
N GLY A 87 14.62 5.73 5.25
CA GLY A 87 15.19 4.82 6.24
C GLY A 87 14.24 3.73 6.70
N PRO A 88 14.78 2.73 7.40
CA PRO A 88 14.08 1.49 7.72
C PRO A 88 12.83 1.70 8.60
N GLY A 89 12.78 2.78 9.39
CA GLY A 89 11.62 3.09 10.24
C GLY A 89 10.39 3.60 9.48
N ASN A 90 10.55 4.01 8.22
CA ASN A 90 9.46 4.59 7.42
C ASN A 90 8.84 3.59 6.42
N MET A 91 9.47 2.43 6.23
CA MET A 91 8.94 1.32 5.45
C MET A 91 8.15 0.37 6.35
N SER A 92 6.94 0.00 5.93
CA SER A 92 6.13 -0.97 6.69
C SER A 92 6.74 -2.37 6.60
N ASP A 93 6.66 -3.13 7.69
CA ASP A 93 6.98 -4.58 7.68
C ASP A 93 6.01 -5.37 6.78
N TYR A 94 4.90 -4.74 6.39
CA TYR A 94 3.88 -5.24 5.47
C TYR A 94 3.93 -4.48 4.14
N ALA A 95 5.13 -4.16 3.65
CA ALA A 95 5.32 -3.59 2.32
C ALA A 95 4.68 -4.47 1.23
N ILE A 96 4.05 -3.84 0.24
CA ILE A 96 3.24 -4.50 -0.79
C ILE A 96 3.97 -4.55 -2.13
N SER A 97 4.58 -3.44 -2.56
CA SER A 97 5.26 -3.37 -3.86
C SER A 97 6.44 -2.42 -3.85
N PHE A 98 7.35 -2.66 -4.81
CA PHE A 98 8.51 -1.84 -5.12
C PHE A 98 8.65 -1.67 -6.63
N HIS A 99 9.07 -0.50 -7.07
CA HIS A 99 9.31 -0.20 -8.48
C HIS A 99 10.81 -0.29 -8.81
N TYR A 100 11.15 -0.34 -10.11
CA TYR A 100 12.53 -0.47 -10.61
C TYR A 100 13.29 -1.71 -10.10
N VAL A 101 12.57 -2.76 -9.70
CA VAL A 101 13.17 -4.03 -9.28
C VAL A 101 13.64 -4.81 -10.50
N ASP A 102 14.95 -5.05 -10.60
CA ASP A 102 15.52 -5.85 -11.67
C ASP A 102 15.34 -7.37 -11.44
N PRO A 103 15.54 -8.23 -12.46
CA PRO A 103 15.33 -9.67 -12.33
C PRO A 103 16.18 -10.35 -11.23
N LYS A 104 17.41 -9.87 -10.96
CA LYS A 104 18.25 -10.44 -9.90
C LYS A 104 17.68 -10.09 -8.52
N MET A 105 17.25 -8.84 -8.34
CA MET A 105 16.60 -8.40 -7.12
C MET A 105 15.27 -9.13 -6.87
N MET A 106 14.52 -9.48 -7.91
CA MET A 106 13.31 -10.31 -7.76
C MET A 106 13.62 -11.66 -7.08
N TYR A 107 14.68 -12.36 -7.50
CA TYR A 107 15.11 -13.61 -6.86
C TYR A 107 15.57 -13.40 -5.41
N HIS A 108 16.23 -12.27 -5.11
CA HIS A 108 16.58 -11.93 -3.72
C HIS A 108 15.32 -11.73 -2.87
N LEU A 109 14.33 -10.98 -3.38
CA LEU A 109 13.06 -10.77 -2.67
C LEU A 109 12.29 -12.07 -2.47
N GLU A 110 12.27 -12.95 -3.46
CA GLU A 110 11.67 -14.28 -3.34
C GLU A 110 12.36 -15.09 -2.24
N PHE A 111 13.69 -15.17 -2.27
CA PHE A 111 14.45 -15.89 -1.25
C PHE A 111 14.24 -15.30 0.14
N PHE A 112 14.37 -13.98 0.31
CA PHE A 112 14.24 -13.33 1.62
C PHE A 112 12.82 -13.33 2.19
N THR A 113 11.80 -13.33 1.32
CA THR A 113 10.39 -13.30 1.78
C THR A 113 9.85 -14.70 2.03
N TYR A 114 10.14 -15.66 1.16
CA TYR A 114 9.48 -16.98 1.19
C TYR A 114 10.37 -18.13 1.68
N HIS A 115 11.70 -18.00 1.57
CA HIS A 115 12.61 -19.11 1.81
C HIS A 115 13.53 -18.91 3.02
N LEU A 116 13.95 -17.68 3.29
CA LEU A 116 14.79 -17.35 4.41
C LEU A 116 14.02 -17.57 5.72
N ARG A 117 14.54 -18.45 6.57
CA ARG A 117 14.01 -18.71 7.91
C ARG A 117 15.09 -18.36 8.94
N PRO A 118 15.12 -17.13 9.45
CA PRO A 118 16.06 -16.73 10.46
C PRO A 118 15.91 -17.62 11.70
N TYR A 119 17.01 -18.14 12.21
CA TYR A 119 16.99 -18.96 13.41
C TYR A 119 16.44 -18.15 14.59
N GLY A 120 15.50 -18.74 15.34
CA GLY A 120 14.90 -18.12 16.52
C GLY A 120 13.74 -17.16 16.23
N ILE A 121 13.37 -16.92 14.97
CA ILE A 121 12.18 -16.11 14.62
C ILE A 121 11.06 -17.05 14.14
N ILE A 122 9.93 -17.02 14.85
CA ILE A 122 8.71 -17.69 14.43
C ILE A 122 7.82 -16.62 13.79
N THR A 123 7.84 -16.53 12.46
CA THR A 123 6.88 -15.71 11.71
C THR A 123 5.53 -16.41 11.75
N GLY A 124 4.59 -15.87 12.53
CA GLY A 124 3.22 -16.39 12.56
C GLY A 124 2.54 -16.28 11.19
N SER A 125 1.55 -17.13 10.92
CA SER A 125 0.63 -16.90 9.80
C SER A 125 -0.09 -15.57 10.03
N GLN A 126 -0.01 -14.65 9.07
CA GLN A 126 -0.79 -13.42 9.12
C GLN A 126 -2.19 -13.75 8.61
N ASP A 127 -3.13 -13.99 9.53
CA ASP A 127 -4.56 -14.07 9.21
C ASP A 127 -5.08 -12.66 8.87
N LEU A 128 -4.77 -12.18 7.66
CA LEU A 128 -5.15 -10.85 7.16
C LEU A 128 -6.68 -10.63 7.09
N ASN A 129 -7.48 -11.68 7.33
CA ASN A 129 -8.95 -11.66 7.36
C ASN A 129 -9.54 -12.09 8.71
N ALA A 130 -8.74 -12.19 9.79
CA ALA A 130 -9.29 -12.43 11.11
C ALA A 130 -10.20 -11.24 11.49
N LYS A 131 -11.52 -11.46 11.51
CA LYS A 131 -12.46 -10.51 12.10
C LYS A 131 -12.10 -10.37 13.58
N THR A 132 -11.43 -9.28 13.94
CA THR A 132 -11.16 -8.96 15.34
C THR A 132 -12.51 -8.82 16.06
N SER A 133 -12.89 -9.86 16.80
CA SER A 133 -13.96 -9.75 17.77
C SER A 133 -13.37 -8.94 18.92
N LEU A 134 -13.67 -7.64 18.98
CA LEU A 134 -13.29 -6.79 20.10
C LEU A 134 -13.81 -7.46 21.39
N LYS A 135 -12.90 -7.98 22.22
CA LYS A 135 -13.23 -8.31 23.61
C LYS A 135 -13.41 -6.97 24.31
N ILE A 136 -14.65 -6.66 24.69
CA ILE A 136 -14.94 -5.57 25.60
C ILE A 136 -14.45 -6.05 26.97
N ASP A 137 -13.36 -5.46 27.45
CA ASP A 137 -12.89 -5.66 28.82
C ASP A 137 -13.94 -5.08 29.78
N ASN A 138 -14.57 -5.96 30.58
CA ASN A 138 -15.34 -5.52 31.74
C ASN A 138 -14.35 -5.27 32.90
N PRO A 139 -14.37 -4.10 33.55
CA PRO A 139 -13.56 -3.88 34.73
C PRO A 139 -14.10 -4.73 35.88
N ILE A 140 -13.25 -5.61 36.40
CA ILE A 140 -13.52 -6.37 37.62
C ILE A 140 -13.48 -5.38 38.78
N HIS A 141 -14.66 -5.04 39.30
CA HIS A 141 -14.83 -4.58 40.66
C HIS A 141 -14.81 -5.81 41.56
N GLU A 142 -13.78 -5.99 42.38
CA GLU A 142 -13.85 -6.86 43.55
C GLU A 142 -13.33 -6.10 44.78
N THR A 143 -14.28 -5.97 45.70
CA THR A 143 -14.28 -5.72 47.16
C THR A 143 -12.96 -5.65 47.92
#